data_AF-A0A5D0CRE7-F1
#
_entry.id   AF-A0A5D0CRE7-F1
#
_cell.length_a   1.000
_cell.length_b   1.000
_cell.length_c   1.000
_cell.angle_alpha   90.00
_cell.angle_beta   90.00
_cell.angle_gamma   90.00
#
_symmetry.space_group_name_H-M   'P 1'
#
loop_
_entity.id
_entity.type
_entity.pdbx_description
1 polymer ?
#
loop_
_entity_poly.entity_id
_entity_poly.type
_entity_poly.pdbx_seq_one_letter_code
_entity_poly.pdbx_strand_id
1 'polypeptide(L)'
;MLSEKVVHYCKSKNWWFEEILEEYEQALVKLGIDLGSDFATFYLHAEDGPTFINRRREIYQICWFMINSSDYMLGMERTHAVLNLPEEYIPLDNFAGEFGFFYNKNTDEVLGLGLGQQMEDFFAGKLESQWKSFNSFLEWYFELTDSSVTI
;
A
#
# COMPACT_ATOMS: atom_id res chain seq x y z
N MET A 1 10.07 -11.45 3.25
CA MET A 1 9.59 -11.67 4.64
C MET A 1 9.40 -10.31 5.27
N LEU A 2 8.24 -10.06 5.88
CA LEU A 2 7.90 -8.76 6.47
C LEU A 2 8.96 -8.35 7.52
N SER A 3 9.33 -7.07 7.52
CA SER A 3 10.35 -6.50 8.39
C SER A 3 10.02 -6.69 9.88
N GLU A 4 10.97 -7.21 10.65
CA GLU A 4 10.84 -7.36 12.11
C GLU A 4 10.55 -6.02 12.80
N LYS A 5 11.09 -4.92 12.28
CA LYS A 5 10.82 -3.58 12.83
C LYS A 5 9.35 -3.21 12.69
N VAL A 6 8.76 -3.49 11.52
CA VAL A 6 7.34 -3.25 11.25
C VAL A 6 6.49 -4.11 12.18
N VAL A 7 6.79 -5.41 12.29
CA VAL A 7 6.07 -6.32 13.19
C VAL A 7 6.14 -5.82 14.64
N HIS A 8 7.33 -5.46 15.13
CA HIS A 8 7.50 -4.93 16.48
C HIS A 8 6.77 -3.60 16.69
N TYR A 9 6.78 -2.72 15.70
CA TYR A 9 6.04 -1.46 15.75
C TYR A 9 4.53 -1.73 15.87
N CYS A 10 3.95 -2.56 14.99
CA CYS A 10 2.54 -2.95 15.06
C CYS A 10 2.19 -3.61 16.40
N LYS A 11 3.02 -4.52 16.91
CA LYS A 11 2.85 -5.12 18.25
C LYS A 11 2.85 -4.07 19.36
N SER A 12 3.76 -3.08 19.32
CA SER A 12 3.81 -2.00 20.32
C SER A 12 2.57 -1.10 20.33
N LYS A 13 1.84 -1.06 19.21
CA LYS A 13 0.59 -0.31 19.05
C LYS A 13 -0.67 -1.14 19.33
N ASN A 14 -0.54 -2.44 19.57
CA ASN A 14 -1.64 -3.42 19.60
C ASN A 14 -2.37 -3.56 18.25
N TRP A 15 -1.64 -3.38 17.14
CA TRP A 15 -2.18 -3.54 15.79
C TRP A 15 -1.92 -4.92 15.19
N TRP A 16 -1.10 -5.76 15.84
CA TRP A 16 -0.72 -7.06 15.31
C TRP A 16 -1.58 -8.18 15.92
N PHE A 17 -2.26 -8.93 15.06
CA PHE A 17 -3.12 -10.05 15.42
C PHE A 17 -2.52 -11.35 14.89
N GLU A 18 -2.40 -12.36 15.74
CA GLU A 18 -1.85 -13.67 15.34
C GLU A 18 -2.90 -14.54 14.62
N GLU A 19 -4.19 -14.29 14.86
CA GLU A 19 -5.29 -14.97 14.18
C GLU A 19 -5.65 -14.22 12.90
N ILE A 20 -5.58 -14.92 11.78
CA ILE A 20 -5.91 -14.41 10.45
C ILE A 20 -7.38 -14.72 10.13
N LEU A 21 -8.08 -13.75 9.54
CA LEU A 21 -9.44 -13.95 9.05
C LEU A 21 -9.41 -14.55 7.63
N GLU A 22 -10.16 -15.63 7.40
CA GLU A 22 -10.25 -16.28 6.07
C GLU A 22 -10.71 -15.30 4.98
N GLU A 23 -11.61 -14.37 5.32
CA GLU A 23 -12.09 -13.34 4.40
C GLU A 23 -10.97 -12.40 3.93
N TYR A 24 -9.94 -12.16 4.74
CA TYR A 24 -8.79 -11.33 4.38
C TYR A 24 -7.90 -12.05 3.36
N GLU A 25 -7.68 -13.36 3.52
CA GLU A 25 -6.97 -14.18 2.52
C GLU A 25 -7.71 -14.18 1.19
N GLN A 26 -9.03 -14.38 1.21
CA GLN A 26 -9.87 -14.36 0.00
C GLN A 26 -9.84 -13.00 -0.69
N ALA A 27 -9.85 -11.89 0.08
CA ALA A 27 -9.72 -10.54 -0.45
C ALA A 27 -8.39 -10.33 -1.19
N LEU A 28 -7.27 -10.78 -0.61
CA LEU A 28 -5.94 -10.67 -1.23
C LEU A 28 -5.82 -11.54 -2.48
N VAL A 29 -6.33 -12.77 -2.46
CA VAL A 29 -6.38 -13.65 -3.64
C VAL A 29 -7.18 -13.00 -4.77
N LYS A 30 -8.32 -12.36 -4.45
CA LYS A 30 -9.14 -11.63 -5.43
C LYS A 30 -8.40 -10.45 -6.06
N LEU A 31 -7.49 -9.80 -5.32
CA LEU A 31 -6.60 -8.74 -5.83
C LEU A 31 -5.42 -9.28 -6.65
N GLY A 32 -5.22 -10.60 -6.67
CA GLY A 32 -4.07 -11.24 -7.30
C GLY A 32 -2.78 -11.08 -6.51
N ILE A 33 -2.87 -10.92 -5.19
CA ILE A 33 -1.72 -10.87 -4.29
C ILE A 33 -1.27 -12.28 -3.93
N ASP A 34 0.04 -12.53 -3.98
CA ASP A 34 0.65 -13.73 -3.41
C ASP A 34 0.55 -13.70 -1.87
N LEU A 35 -0.12 -14.69 -1.28
CA LEU A 35 -0.28 -14.81 0.17
C LEU A 35 1.06 -15.01 0.91
N GLY A 36 2.12 -15.44 0.21
CA GLY A 36 3.48 -15.51 0.76
C GLY A 36 4.25 -14.18 0.75
N SER A 37 3.67 -13.12 0.20
CA SER A 37 4.32 -11.80 0.08
C SER A 37 4.35 -11.03 1.40
N ASP A 38 5.22 -10.01 1.45
CA ASP A 38 5.32 -9.11 2.59
C ASP A 38 4.09 -8.22 2.70
N PHE A 39 3.53 -7.84 1.55
CA PHE A 39 2.23 -7.17 1.45
C PHE A 39 1.11 -7.98 2.11
N ALA A 40 0.99 -9.26 1.74
CA ALA A 40 -0.03 -10.13 2.34
C ALA A 40 0.20 -10.29 3.84
N THR A 41 1.43 -10.60 4.25
CA THR A 41 1.76 -10.77 5.68
C THR A 41 1.37 -9.53 6.50
N PHE A 42 1.62 -8.32 5.98
CA PHE A 42 1.19 -7.10 6.67
C PHE A 42 -0.33 -7.02 6.77
N TYR A 43 -1.07 -7.12 5.66
CA TYR A 43 -2.53 -6.91 5.66
C TYR A 43 -3.34 -8.05 6.30
N LEU A 44 -2.77 -9.24 6.44
CA LEU A 44 -3.38 -10.35 7.19
C LEU A 44 -3.27 -10.18 8.71
N HIS A 45 -2.26 -9.45 9.19
CA HIS A 45 -1.93 -9.39 10.62
C HIS A 45 -2.02 -7.99 11.22
N ALA A 46 -1.81 -6.92 10.46
CA ALA A 46 -1.82 -5.55 10.93
C ALA A 46 -3.19 -4.89 10.72
N GLU A 47 -3.73 -4.26 11.76
CA GLU A 47 -4.98 -3.50 11.71
C GLU A 47 -5.03 -2.41 12.81
N ASP A 48 -5.24 -1.14 12.41
CA ASP A 48 -5.54 0.02 13.28
C ASP A 48 -7.00 0.51 13.10
N GLY A 49 -7.82 -0.33 12.48
CA GLY A 49 -9.14 0.02 11.93
C GLY A 49 -9.11 0.05 10.39
N PRO A 50 -9.97 0.85 9.72
CA PRO A 50 -10.06 0.85 8.26
C PRO A 50 -8.80 1.41 7.58
N THR A 51 -8.02 2.22 8.28
CA THR A 51 -6.84 2.90 7.73
C THR A 51 -5.73 2.98 8.76
N PHE A 52 -4.50 3.15 8.27
CA PHE A 52 -3.33 3.53 9.06
C PHE A 52 -3.01 5.00 8.77
N ILE A 53 -2.65 5.76 9.80
CA ILE A 53 -2.28 7.17 9.66
C ILE A 53 -0.87 7.40 10.20
N ASN A 54 0.02 7.86 9.33
CA ASN A 54 1.37 8.33 9.67
C ASN A 54 1.85 9.36 8.65
N ARG A 55 2.83 10.20 8.99
CA ARG A 55 3.33 11.30 8.12
C ARG A 55 2.24 12.22 7.56
N ARG A 56 1.13 12.38 8.29
CA ARG A 56 -0.09 13.12 7.86
C ARG A 56 -0.70 12.59 6.55
N ARG A 57 -0.43 11.33 6.23
CA ARG A 57 -0.98 10.60 5.09
C ARG A 57 -1.72 9.39 5.62
N GLU A 58 -2.77 9.01 4.93
CA GLU A 58 -3.57 7.83 5.25
C GLU A 58 -3.24 6.73 4.24
N ILE A 59 -3.13 5.48 4.69
CA ILE A 59 -3.17 4.31 3.82
C ILE A 59 -4.26 3.35 4.29
N TYR A 60 -4.90 2.65 3.37
CA TYR A 60 -5.95 1.70 3.66
C TYR A 60 -5.45 0.46 4.38
N GLN A 61 -6.32 -0.10 5.22
CA GLN A 61 -6.37 -1.53 5.47
C GLN A 61 -7.10 -2.16 4.26
N ILE A 62 -6.33 -2.75 3.35
CA ILE A 62 -6.82 -3.18 2.04
C ILE A 62 -7.87 -4.28 2.14
N CYS A 63 -7.67 -5.27 3.02
CA CYS A 63 -8.64 -6.33 3.24
C CYS A 63 -9.96 -5.79 3.81
N TRP A 64 -9.89 -4.86 4.76
CA TRP A 64 -11.05 -4.20 5.32
C TRP A 64 -11.86 -3.50 4.23
N PHE A 65 -11.20 -2.73 3.35
CA PHE A 65 -11.86 -2.05 2.24
C PHE A 65 -12.42 -3.02 1.20
N MET A 66 -11.73 -4.13 0.92
CA MET A 66 -12.23 -5.17 0.00
C MET A 66 -13.51 -5.85 0.49
N ILE A 67 -13.70 -5.94 1.81
CA ILE A 67 -14.85 -6.62 2.42
C ILE A 67 -15.98 -5.64 2.73
N ASN A 68 -15.64 -4.47 3.28
CA ASN A 68 -16.61 -3.52 3.84
C ASN A 68 -16.97 -2.37 2.89
N SER A 69 -16.24 -2.19 1.79
CA SER A 69 -16.55 -1.19 0.77
C SER A 69 -17.00 -1.86 -0.52
N SER A 70 -18.15 -1.44 -1.05
CA SER A 70 -18.59 -1.82 -2.39
C SER A 70 -17.70 -1.23 -3.49
N ASP A 71 -16.91 -0.21 -3.16
CA ASP A 71 -16.36 0.71 -4.15
C ASP A 71 -14.83 0.62 -4.30
N TYR A 72 -14.13 -0.19 -3.49
CA TYR A 72 -12.65 -0.24 -3.57
C TYR A 72 -12.16 -0.71 -4.94
N MET A 73 -12.64 -1.87 -5.42
CA MET A 73 -12.28 -2.40 -6.75
C MET A 73 -12.68 -1.44 -7.88
N LEU A 74 -13.89 -0.86 -7.80
CA LEU A 74 -14.37 0.11 -8.78
C LEU A 74 -13.55 1.41 -8.75
N GLY A 75 -13.12 1.84 -7.57
CA GLY A 75 -12.23 2.98 -7.35
C GLY A 75 -10.83 2.73 -7.90
N MET A 76 -10.31 1.52 -7.73
CA MET A 76 -9.06 1.08 -8.34
C MET A 76 -9.15 1.10 -9.87
N GLU A 77 -10.19 0.49 -10.46
CA GLU A 77 -10.43 0.50 -11.92
C GLU A 77 -10.53 1.93 -12.46
N ARG A 78 -11.25 2.82 -11.76
CA ARG A 78 -11.34 4.24 -12.13
C ARG A 78 -10.00 4.94 -12.03
N THR A 79 -9.22 4.68 -10.99
CA THR A 79 -7.88 5.26 -10.81
C THR A 79 -6.95 4.83 -11.94
N HIS A 80 -6.95 3.54 -12.30
CA HIS A 80 -6.21 3.06 -13.47
C HIS A 80 -6.64 3.75 -14.75
N ALA A 81 -7.94 3.86 -15.00
CA ALA A 81 -8.47 4.48 -16.20
C ALA A 81 -8.17 5.99 -16.29
N VAL A 82 -8.32 6.72 -15.18
CA VAL A 82 -8.14 8.18 -15.15
C VAL A 82 -6.67 8.57 -15.19
N LEU A 83 -5.83 7.85 -14.45
CA LEU A 83 -4.39 8.15 -14.39
C LEU A 83 -3.60 7.42 -15.48
N ASN A 84 -4.24 6.54 -16.27
CA ASN A 84 -3.61 5.65 -17.24
C ASN A 84 -2.51 4.77 -16.60
N LEU A 85 -2.72 4.37 -15.35
CA LEU A 85 -1.79 3.52 -14.60
C LEU A 85 -1.96 2.04 -14.98
N PRO A 86 -0.87 1.27 -15.10
CA PRO A 86 -0.94 -0.17 -15.29
C PRO A 86 -1.68 -0.90 -14.14
N GLU A 87 -2.34 -2.02 -14.47
CA GLU A 87 -3.18 -2.79 -13.52
C GLU A 87 -2.41 -3.42 -12.35
N GLU A 88 -1.09 -3.53 -12.46
CA GLU A 88 -0.25 -4.01 -11.37
C GLU A 88 -0.14 -3.03 -10.18
N TYR A 89 -0.48 -1.75 -10.37
CA TYR A 89 -0.41 -0.74 -9.33
C TYR A 89 -1.68 -0.69 -8.48
N ILE A 90 -1.64 -1.26 -7.28
CA ILE A 90 -2.73 -1.23 -6.32
C ILE A 90 -2.67 0.09 -5.52
N PRO A 91 -3.72 0.93 -5.54
CA PRO A 91 -3.76 2.16 -4.76
C PRO A 91 -3.86 1.83 -3.27
N LEU A 92 -2.95 2.40 -2.48
CA LEU A 92 -2.89 2.26 -1.03
C LEU A 92 -3.68 3.35 -0.32
N ASP A 93 -4.14 4.37 -1.04
CA ASP A 93 -4.91 5.48 -0.49
C ASP A 93 -5.96 5.99 -1.50
N ASN A 94 -6.65 7.07 -1.14
CA ASN A 94 -7.71 7.68 -1.96
C ASN A 94 -7.19 8.72 -2.96
N PHE A 95 -5.86 8.86 -3.12
CA PHE A 95 -5.23 9.89 -3.94
C PHE A 95 -5.65 11.32 -3.55
N ALA A 96 -5.99 11.55 -2.28
CA ALA A 96 -6.44 12.86 -1.81
C ALA A 96 -5.34 13.92 -1.92
N GLY A 97 -5.70 15.06 -2.50
CA GLY A 97 -4.76 16.16 -2.73
C GLY A 97 -3.83 15.92 -3.91
N GLU A 98 -4.28 15.14 -4.91
CA GLU A 98 -3.59 14.94 -6.19
C GLU A 98 -2.25 14.18 -6.07
N PHE A 99 -2.06 13.45 -4.98
CA PHE A 99 -0.92 12.58 -4.72
C PHE A 99 -1.38 11.32 -3.99
N GLY A 100 -0.80 10.17 -4.32
CA GLY A 100 -1.06 8.92 -3.60
C GLY A 100 0.04 7.88 -3.75
N PHE A 101 -0.09 6.82 -2.96
CA PHE A 101 0.82 5.67 -2.96
C PHE A 101 0.23 4.49 -3.71
N PHE A 102 1.07 3.82 -4.50
CA PHE A 102 0.70 2.71 -5.36
C PHE A 102 1.68 1.55 -5.17
N TYR A 103 1.18 0.39 -4.75
CA TYR A 103 1.96 -0.83 -4.62
C TYR A 103 1.96 -1.61 -5.93
N ASN A 104 3.13 -1.96 -6.46
CA ASN A 104 3.26 -2.80 -7.63
C ASN A 104 3.27 -4.28 -7.22
N LYS A 105 2.16 -4.98 -7.50
CA LYS A 105 1.99 -6.38 -7.09
C LYS A 105 2.93 -7.38 -7.76
N ASN A 106 3.61 -6.97 -8.84
CA ASN A 106 4.54 -7.83 -9.56
C ASN A 106 5.99 -7.66 -9.09
N THR A 107 6.34 -6.49 -8.52
CA THR A 107 7.73 -6.15 -8.16
C THR A 107 7.94 -5.90 -6.67
N ASP A 108 6.87 -5.88 -5.88
CA ASP A 108 6.86 -5.48 -4.46
C ASP A 108 7.23 -4.00 -4.22
N GLU A 109 7.48 -3.21 -5.26
CA GLU A 109 7.84 -1.80 -5.14
C GLU A 109 6.64 -0.92 -4.78
N VAL A 110 6.89 0.23 -4.16
CA VAL A 110 5.87 1.26 -3.94
C VAL A 110 6.29 2.56 -4.63
N LEU A 111 5.34 3.13 -5.36
CA LEU A 111 5.44 4.39 -6.06
C LEU A 111 4.58 5.44 -5.35
N GLY A 112 5.18 6.55 -4.96
CA GLY A 112 4.49 7.80 -4.67
C GLY A 112 4.37 8.61 -5.95
N LEU A 113 3.15 8.96 -6.34
CA LEU A 113 2.88 9.66 -7.59
C LEU A 113 1.93 10.83 -7.36
N GLY A 114 2.32 12.01 -7.80
CA GLY A 114 1.47 13.20 -7.91
C GLY A 114 1.14 13.56 -9.36
N LEU A 115 0.13 14.42 -9.54
CA LEU A 115 -0.19 15.00 -10.85
C LEU A 115 0.93 15.92 -11.38
N GLY A 116 0.85 16.26 -12.67
CA GLY A 116 1.80 17.16 -13.33
C GLY A 116 3.12 16.47 -13.68
N GLN A 117 4.26 17.11 -13.37
CA GLN A 117 5.58 16.66 -13.83
C GLN A 117 5.95 15.25 -13.35
N GLN A 118 5.55 14.86 -12.13
CA GLN A 118 5.82 13.51 -11.61
C GLN A 118 5.14 12.43 -12.48
N MET A 119 3.91 12.69 -12.93
CA MET A 119 3.18 11.80 -13.83
C MET A 119 3.80 11.75 -15.23
N GLU A 120 4.22 12.88 -15.79
CA GLU A 120 4.93 12.92 -17.07
C GLU A 120 6.26 12.15 -17.00
N ASP A 121 7.02 12.32 -15.93
CA ASP A 121 8.29 11.64 -15.72
C ASP A 121 8.12 10.14 -15.52
N PHE A 122 7.05 9.71 -14.83
CA PHE A 122 6.68 8.31 -14.72
C PHE A 122 6.42 7.67 -16.08
N PHE A 123 5.56 8.27 -16.91
CA PHE A 123 5.27 7.73 -18.24
C PHE A 123 6.45 7.83 -19.22
N ALA A 124 7.38 8.76 -19.00
CA ALA A 124 8.63 8.83 -19.74
C ALA A 124 9.69 7.82 -19.26
N GLY A 125 9.42 7.03 -18.23
CA GLY A 125 10.38 6.09 -17.62
C GLY A 125 11.53 6.78 -16.88
N LYS A 126 11.33 8.04 -16.46
CA LYS A 126 12.31 8.86 -15.73
C LYS A 126 12.08 8.87 -14.23
N LEU A 127 10.85 8.59 -13.78
CA LEU A 127 10.51 8.43 -12.38
C LEU A 127 10.52 6.94 -12.02
N GLU A 128 11.43 6.54 -11.14
CA GLU A 128 11.44 5.22 -10.54
C GLU A 128 10.66 5.19 -9.23
N SER A 129 10.22 3.99 -8.84
CA SER A 129 9.65 3.72 -7.51
C SER A 129 10.58 4.20 -6.40
N GLN A 130 10.06 5.01 -5.47
CA GLN A 130 10.83 5.57 -4.36
C GLN A 130 11.17 4.50 -3.31
N TRP A 131 10.37 3.43 -3.24
CA TRP A 131 10.59 2.29 -2.36
C TRP A 131 10.72 1.02 -3.20
N LYS A 132 11.89 0.37 -3.12
CA LYS A 132 12.21 -0.85 -3.88
C LYS A 132 11.57 -2.13 -3.30
N SER A 133 10.81 -2.00 -2.22
CA SER A 133 10.05 -3.08 -1.57
C SER A 133 8.97 -2.49 -0.67
N PHE A 134 7.94 -3.28 -0.37
CA PHE A 134 6.86 -2.87 0.51
C PHE A 134 7.38 -2.63 1.94
N ASN A 135 8.35 -3.44 2.39
CA ASN A 135 9.05 -3.22 3.66
C ASN A 135 9.72 -1.84 3.73
N SER A 136 10.44 -1.44 2.68
CA SER A 136 11.10 -0.13 2.67
C SER A 136 10.10 1.02 2.72
N PHE A 137 8.93 0.84 2.10
CA PHE A 137 7.81 1.78 2.23
C PHE A 137 7.28 1.82 3.65
N LEU A 138 6.92 0.69 4.26
CA LEU A 138 6.39 0.66 5.62
C LEU A 138 7.37 1.20 6.66
N GLU A 139 8.65 0.86 6.55
CA GLU A 139 9.70 1.38 7.43
C GLU A 139 9.87 2.90 7.29
N TRP A 140 9.73 3.44 6.08
CA TRP A 140 9.69 4.89 5.89
C TRP A 140 8.39 5.48 6.44
N TYR A 141 7.24 4.91 6.08
CA TYR A 141 5.90 5.41 6.40
C TYR A 141 5.67 5.48 7.91
N PHE A 142 6.08 4.45 8.65
CA PHE A 142 5.99 4.40 10.11
C PHE A 142 7.16 5.05 10.85
N GLU A 143 8.05 5.75 10.15
CA GLU A 143 9.21 6.46 10.73
C GLU A 143 10.16 5.51 11.51
N LEU A 144 10.38 4.30 10.98
CA LEU A 144 11.24 3.25 11.56
C LEU A 144 12.67 3.25 11.01
N THR A 145 12.97 4.20 10.12
CA THR A 145 14.30 4.44 9.55
C THR A 145 14.58 5.93 9.48
N ASP A 146 15.86 6.30 9.48
CA ASP A 146 16.31 7.68 9.19
C ASP A 146 16.17 8.05 7.70
N SER A 147 15.35 7.31 6.94
CA SER A 147 15.19 7.51 5.49
C SER A 147 14.67 8.92 5.20
N SER A 148 15.44 9.66 4.39
CA SER A 148 15.16 11.03 3.98
C SER A 148 14.34 11.13 2.69
N VAL A 149 13.65 10.04 2.29
CA VAL A 149 12.78 10.08 1.10
C VAL A 149 11.76 11.21 1.31
N THR A 150 11.86 12.22 0.45
CA THR A 150 11.03 13.41 0.45
C THR A 150 10.13 13.30 -0.77
N ILE A 151 8.82 13.29 -0.54
CA ILE A 151 7.77 13.21 -1.55
C ILE A 151 7.13 14.58 -1.79
#